data_AF-A2DHM3-F1
#
_entry.id   AF-A2DHM3-F1
#
_cell.length_a   1.000
_cell.length_b   1.000
_cell.length_c   1.000
_cell.angle_alpha   90.00
_cell.angle_beta   90.00
_cell.angle_gamma   90.00
#
_symmetry.space_group_name_H-M   'P 1'
#
loop_
_entity.id
_entity.type
_entity.pdbx_description
1 polymer ?
#
loop_
_entity_poly.entity_id
_entity_poly.type
_entity_poly.pdbx_seq_one_letter_code
_entity_poly.pdbx_strand_id
1 'polypeptide(L)'
;MELASAQSPIDNLSDSKGNGKLQDKQSPFKNATINFINMCQSSNSTRYNIKRTSDKLGFRQRRFYDVVNTLETIGCCPKVDADTFIWLGFDQVRTAIDRMAKERGVYMENFSLEEIFPTDGPISIQRITEEFLLLFIALESTTINILEASAFLSRDTEREKTTRCKLYQVAAILEIAGVVKKTDKQSEFSLVPDNFISATEKITGKSRDPTSLGFLLNRSTPFMEVEVCPIIKSRRSEYISIQESSEISEPQTTPEEY
;
A
#
# COMPACT_ATOMS: atom_id res chain seq x y z
N MET A 1 -48.15 17.95 55.73
CA MET A 1 -49.50 18.40 55.31
C MET A 1 -49.34 19.86 54.93
N GLU A 2 -49.58 20.34 53.73
CA GLU A 2 -50.32 19.83 52.57
C GLU A 2 -49.84 20.62 51.32
N LEU A 3 -49.74 19.89 50.21
CA LEU A 3 -50.26 20.18 48.85
C LEU A 3 -49.86 21.50 48.15
N ALA A 4 -49.08 21.39 47.05
CA ALA A 4 -49.53 21.35 45.63
C ALA A 4 -49.52 22.78 45.03
N SER A 5 -49.15 23.09 43.79
CA SER A 5 -49.32 22.41 42.50
C SER A 5 -48.44 23.08 41.43
N ALA A 6 -48.09 22.28 40.41
CA ALA A 6 -47.65 22.53 39.03
C ALA A 6 -47.53 23.96 38.47
N GLN A 7 -46.50 24.18 37.64
CA GLN A 7 -46.67 24.46 36.20
C GLN A 7 -45.31 24.34 35.46
N SER A 8 -45.23 23.51 34.43
CA SER A 8 -44.24 23.61 33.35
C SER A 8 -44.68 24.65 32.30
N PRO A 9 -43.75 25.32 31.61
CA PRO A 9 -43.74 25.23 30.14
C PRO A 9 -42.33 25.26 29.49
N ILE A 10 -42.08 24.24 28.67
CA ILE A 10 -41.66 24.25 27.24
C ILE A 10 -40.90 25.48 26.66
N ASP A 11 -39.77 25.13 26.02
CA ASP A 11 -39.01 25.74 24.91
C ASP A 11 -38.33 27.11 25.03
N ASN A 12 -37.00 27.08 24.93
CA ASN A 12 -36.33 27.78 23.81
C ASN A 12 -34.93 27.24 23.52
N LEU A 13 -34.71 26.99 22.22
CA LEU A 13 -33.46 26.66 21.58
C LEU A 13 -32.35 27.68 21.89
N SER A 14 -31.15 27.19 22.14
CA SER A 14 -29.96 27.68 21.44
C SER A 14 -28.86 26.62 21.45
N ASP A 15 -28.83 25.83 20.38
CA ASP A 15 -27.65 25.05 19.97
C ASP A 15 -26.50 26.02 19.69
N SER A 16 -25.61 26.18 20.67
CA SER A 16 -24.29 26.77 20.42
C SER A 16 -23.32 25.66 20.05
N LYS A 17 -22.98 25.63 18.76
CA LYS A 17 -21.98 24.78 18.13
C LYS A 17 -20.62 24.97 18.81
N GLY A 18 -20.29 24.05 19.71
CA GLY A 18 -18.94 23.85 20.23
C GLY A 18 -18.09 23.06 19.23
N ASN A 19 -17.23 23.78 18.53
CA ASN A 19 -16.31 23.31 17.50
C ASN A 19 -15.23 22.38 18.10
N GLY A 20 -15.55 21.10 18.29
CA GLY A 20 -14.60 20.06 18.69
C GLY A 20 -13.99 19.41 17.46
N LYS A 21 -12.75 19.78 17.13
CA LYS A 21 -11.89 19.06 16.17
C LYS A 21 -12.01 17.56 16.43
N LEU A 22 -12.39 16.78 15.40
CA LEU A 22 -12.27 15.33 15.42
C LEU A 22 -10.82 14.98 15.73
N GLN A 23 -10.54 14.68 17.00
CA GLN A 23 -9.34 13.93 17.34
C GLN A 23 -9.55 12.55 16.71
N ASP A 24 -8.84 12.34 15.61
CA ASP A 24 -8.73 11.07 14.93
C ASP A 24 -8.37 10.01 15.99
N LYS A 25 -9.36 9.19 16.38
CA LYS A 25 -9.23 8.19 17.43
C LYS A 25 -8.38 7.07 16.83
N GLN A 26 -7.06 7.29 16.76
CA GLN A 26 -6.13 6.40 16.08
C GLN A 26 -6.30 4.97 16.61
N SER A 27 -6.46 4.03 15.68
CA SER A 27 -6.66 2.62 16.01
C SER A 27 -5.54 2.13 16.94
N PRO A 28 -5.85 1.34 18.00
CA PRO A 28 -4.84 0.77 18.91
C PRO A 28 -3.69 0.08 18.18
N PHE A 29 -3.97 -0.54 17.03
CA PHE A 29 -2.97 -1.16 16.17
C PHE A 29 -1.99 -0.15 15.56
N LYS A 30 -2.49 0.99 15.08
CA LYS A 30 -1.67 2.07 14.50
C LYS A 30 -0.71 2.64 15.55
N ASN A 31 -1.23 2.96 16.74
CA ASN A 31 -0.42 3.45 17.86
C ASN A 31 0.66 2.44 18.29
N ALA A 32 0.31 1.16 18.40
CA ALA A 32 1.27 0.12 18.77
C ALA A 32 2.38 -0.04 17.72
N THR A 33 2.04 0.08 16.43
CA THR A 33 3.01 0.01 15.32
C THR A 33 3.94 1.23 15.29
N ILE A 34 3.40 2.44 15.53
CA ILE A 34 4.21 3.66 15.67
C ILE A 34 5.16 3.54 16.87
N ASN A 35 4.66 3.10 18.02
CA ASN A 35 5.47 2.90 19.21
C ASN A 35 6.57 1.85 18.99
N PHE A 36 6.26 0.79 18.24
CA PHE A 36 7.25 -0.21 17.83
C PHE A 36 8.38 0.41 16.99
N ILE A 37 8.04 1.16 15.95
CA ILE A 37 9.03 1.81 15.07
C ILE A 37 9.88 2.81 15.87
N ASN A 38 9.25 3.65 16.69
CA ASN A 38 9.95 4.61 17.54
C ASN A 38 10.89 3.92 18.54
N MET A 39 10.47 2.80 19.12
CA MET A 39 11.31 1.99 20.00
C MET A 39 12.53 1.45 19.24
N CYS A 40 12.36 1.00 18.00
CA CYS A 40 13.47 0.49 17.18
C CYS A 40 14.45 1.60 16.77
N GLN A 41 13.94 2.80 16.45
CA GLN A 41 14.78 3.95 16.08
C GLN A 41 15.54 4.56 17.27
N SER A 42 14.96 4.52 18.47
CA SER A 42 15.55 5.15 19.66
C SER A 42 16.52 4.25 20.43
N SER A 43 16.51 2.95 20.15
CA SER A 43 17.31 1.98 20.89
C SER A 43 18.63 1.68 20.15
N ASN A 44 19.73 1.56 20.88
CA ASN A 44 21.01 1.07 20.35
C ASN A 44 21.03 -0.45 20.12
N SER A 45 19.95 -1.16 20.49
CA SER A 45 19.85 -2.60 20.31
C SER A 45 19.57 -2.94 18.84
N THR A 46 20.48 -3.65 18.20
CA THR A 46 20.31 -4.06 16.80
C THR A 46 19.37 -5.26 16.63
N ARG A 47 19.13 -6.05 17.69
CA ARG A 47 18.41 -7.33 17.64
C ARG A 47 17.22 -7.36 18.57
N TYR A 48 16.08 -7.85 18.07
CA TYR A 48 14.81 -7.91 18.78
C TYR A 48 14.18 -9.30 18.68
N ASN A 49 13.58 -9.76 19.78
CA ASN A 49 12.78 -10.96 19.79
C ASN A 49 11.30 -10.61 19.63
N ILE A 50 10.59 -11.31 18.74
CA ILE A 50 9.21 -11.01 18.35
C ILE A 50 8.27 -11.13 19.55
N LYS A 51 8.31 -12.25 20.28
CA LYS A 51 7.43 -12.54 21.42
C LYS A 51 7.64 -11.54 22.57
N ARG A 52 8.89 -11.33 22.97
CA ARG A 52 9.21 -10.38 24.05
C ARG A 52 8.82 -8.95 23.68
N THR A 53 9.04 -8.56 22.43
CA THR A 53 8.69 -7.21 21.95
C THR A 53 7.18 -7.03 21.86
N SER A 54 6.44 -8.02 21.36
CA SER A 54 4.98 -7.95 21.29
C SER A 54 4.36 -7.82 22.69
N ASP A 55 4.84 -8.60 23.65
CA ASP A 55 4.30 -8.59 25.02
C ASP A 55 4.57 -7.24 25.69
N LYS A 56 5.78 -6.68 25.50
CA LYS A 56 6.14 -5.35 26.02
C LYS A 56 5.29 -4.22 25.43
N LEU A 57 4.89 -4.33 24.16
CA LEU A 57 4.10 -3.30 23.47
C LEU A 57 2.60 -3.54 23.55
N GLY A 58 2.14 -4.60 24.23
CA GLY A 58 0.72 -4.98 24.27
C GLY A 58 0.17 -5.42 22.91
N PHE A 59 1.04 -5.86 22.01
CA PHE A 59 0.70 -6.27 20.65
C PHE A 59 0.21 -7.72 20.66
N ARG A 60 -0.92 -8.02 20.00
CA ARG A 60 -1.29 -9.43 19.75
C ARG A 60 -0.24 -10.06 18.82
N GLN A 61 0.42 -11.12 19.27
CA GLN A 61 1.52 -11.77 18.54
C GLN A 61 1.23 -11.99 17.05
N ARG A 62 0.05 -12.55 16.71
CA ARG A 62 -0.37 -12.75 15.31
C ARG A 62 -0.28 -11.48 14.47
N ARG A 63 -0.73 -10.34 15.01
CA ARG A 63 -0.71 -9.05 14.30
C ARG A 63 0.69 -8.45 14.25
N PHE A 64 1.52 -8.73 15.26
CA PHE A 64 2.92 -8.28 15.27
C PHE A 64 3.74 -9.00 14.19
N TYR A 65 3.46 -10.28 13.93
CA TYR A 65 4.03 -10.98 12.78
C TYR A 65 3.65 -10.34 11.45
N ASP A 66 2.41 -9.85 11.28
CA ASP A 66 2.03 -9.14 10.04
C ASP A 66 2.94 -7.91 9.84
N VAL A 67 3.17 -7.11 10.89
CA VAL A 67 4.05 -5.94 10.86
C VAL A 67 5.49 -6.33 10.54
N VAL A 68 6.07 -7.28 11.27
CA VAL A 68 7.45 -7.71 11.07
C VAL A 68 7.64 -8.33 9.68
N ASN A 69 6.68 -9.11 9.19
CA ASN A 69 6.75 -9.71 7.85
C ASN A 69 6.71 -8.65 6.75
N THR A 70 5.86 -7.63 6.87
CA THR A 70 5.83 -6.51 5.92
C THR A 70 7.14 -5.71 5.96
N LEU A 71 7.64 -5.39 7.15
CA LEU A 71 8.89 -4.63 7.32
C LEU A 71 10.14 -5.43 6.88
N GLU A 72 10.11 -6.75 7.03
CA GLU A 72 11.13 -7.66 6.52
C GLU A 72 11.16 -7.65 4.99
N THR A 73 9.98 -7.69 4.35
CA THR A 73 9.85 -7.71 2.89
C THR A 73 10.45 -6.44 2.27
N ILE A 74 10.22 -5.28 2.88
CA ILE A 74 10.81 -4.00 2.45
C ILE A 74 12.26 -3.81 2.92
N GLY A 75 12.88 -4.81 3.57
CA GLY A 75 14.29 -4.77 3.96
C GLY A 75 14.63 -4.01 5.24
N CYS A 76 13.63 -3.48 5.97
CA CYS A 76 13.87 -2.74 7.22
C CYS A 76 14.29 -3.64 8.37
N CYS A 77 13.79 -4.88 8.41
CA CYS A 77 14.10 -5.80 9.49
C CYS A 77 14.29 -7.27 9.04
N PRO A 78 15.49 -7.65 8.56
CA PRO A 78 15.76 -9.04 8.21
C PRO A 78 15.64 -9.95 9.44
N LYS A 79 15.00 -11.11 9.27
CA LYS A 79 14.98 -12.15 10.30
C LYS A 79 16.32 -12.85 10.40
N VAL A 80 16.71 -13.13 11.64
CA VAL A 80 17.84 -14.01 11.96
C VAL A 80 17.33 -15.43 12.18
N ASP A 81 16.24 -15.56 12.93
CA ASP A 81 15.58 -16.82 13.27
C ASP A 81 14.05 -16.61 13.27
N ALA A 82 13.28 -17.69 13.52
CA ALA A 82 11.81 -17.64 13.53
C ALA A 82 11.22 -16.58 14.48
N ASP A 83 11.88 -16.34 15.62
CA ASP A 83 11.42 -15.42 16.66
C ASP A 83 12.31 -14.17 16.78
N THR A 84 13.30 -13.95 15.91
CA THR A 84 14.31 -12.90 16.10
C THR A 84 14.59 -12.16 14.79
N PHE A 85 14.62 -10.82 14.84
CA PHE A 85 14.99 -9.98 13.71
C PHE A 85 16.00 -8.91 14.11
N ILE A 86 16.67 -8.35 13.11
CA ILE A 86 17.58 -7.21 13.24
C ILE A 86 16.89 -5.97 12.68
N TRP A 87 17.01 -4.82 13.34
CA TRP A 87 16.53 -3.54 12.80
C TRP A 87 17.65 -2.84 12.04
N LEU A 88 17.45 -2.58 10.74
CA LEU A 88 18.39 -1.85 9.89
C LEU A 88 17.93 -0.42 9.58
N GLY A 89 16.65 -0.11 9.80
CA GLY A 89 16.06 1.19 9.47
C GLY A 89 15.49 1.28 8.05
N PHE A 90 15.01 2.46 7.68
CA PHE A 90 14.28 2.69 6.42
C PHE A 90 15.18 2.98 5.22
N ASP A 91 16.48 3.17 5.42
CA ASP A 91 17.43 3.48 4.34
C ASP A 91 17.54 2.33 3.31
N GLN A 92 17.17 1.11 3.72
CA GLN A 92 17.22 -0.09 2.87
C GLN A 92 15.97 -0.27 2.00
N VAL A 93 14.90 0.50 2.21
CA VAL A 93 13.61 0.30 1.51
C VAL A 93 13.78 0.38 0.01
N ARG A 94 14.41 1.45 -0.49
CA ARG A 94 14.62 1.65 -1.92
C ARG A 94 15.45 0.53 -2.55
N THR A 95 16.50 0.08 -1.86
CA THR A 95 17.35 -1.02 -2.32
C THR A 95 16.60 -2.34 -2.35
N ALA A 96 15.77 -2.62 -1.34
CA ALA A 96 14.94 -3.82 -1.30
C ALA A 96 13.93 -3.83 -2.45
N ILE A 97 13.29 -2.69 -2.73
CA ILE A 97 12.36 -2.52 -3.86
C ILE A 97 13.06 -2.76 -5.20
N ASP A 98 14.23 -2.16 -5.44
CA ASP A 98 15.03 -2.38 -6.67
C ASP A 98 15.43 -3.85 -6.83
N ARG A 99 15.80 -4.51 -5.72
CA ARG A 99 16.13 -5.94 -5.72
C ARG A 99 14.93 -6.80 -6.09
N MET A 100 13.78 -6.59 -5.45
CA MET A 100 12.55 -7.34 -5.75
C MET A 100 12.15 -7.17 -7.23
N ALA A 101 12.25 -5.95 -7.76
CA ALA A 101 11.93 -5.66 -9.16
C ALA A 101 12.87 -6.35 -10.14
N LYS A 102 14.18 -6.47 -9.81
CA LYS A 102 15.14 -7.24 -10.60
C LYS A 102 14.86 -8.74 -10.54
N GLU A 103 14.63 -9.28 -9.35
CA GLU A 103 14.37 -10.72 -9.14
C GLU A 103 13.11 -11.19 -9.86
N ARG A 104 12.08 -10.33 -9.94
CA ARG A 104 10.82 -10.59 -10.65
C ARG A 104 10.86 -10.25 -12.14
N GLY A 105 11.99 -9.77 -12.65
CA GLY A 105 12.13 -9.46 -14.07
C GLY A 105 11.34 -8.23 -14.53
N VAL A 106 10.96 -7.31 -13.64
CA VAL A 106 10.18 -6.10 -14.00
C VAL A 106 10.92 -5.24 -15.04
N TYR A 107 12.26 -5.24 -14.99
CA TYR A 107 13.13 -4.50 -15.90
C TYR A 107 13.50 -5.28 -17.17
N MET A 108 12.99 -6.50 -17.34
CA MET A 108 13.24 -7.30 -18.54
C MET A 108 12.15 -7.03 -19.59
N GLU A 109 12.56 -6.84 -20.83
CA GLU A 109 11.67 -6.47 -21.94
C GLU A 109 10.74 -7.61 -22.38
N ASN A 110 11.17 -8.85 -22.15
CA ASN A 110 10.48 -10.06 -22.56
C ASN A 110 9.46 -10.57 -21.53
N PHE A 111 9.39 -9.98 -20.34
CA PHE A 111 8.46 -10.44 -19.29
C PHE A 111 7.10 -9.76 -19.41
N SER A 112 6.04 -10.56 -19.54
CA SER A 112 4.65 -10.08 -19.51
C SER A 112 4.20 -9.73 -18.08
N LEU A 113 3.05 -9.06 -17.94
CA LEU A 113 2.51 -8.76 -16.60
C LEU A 113 2.11 -10.04 -15.87
N GLU A 114 1.62 -11.06 -16.59
CA GLU A 114 1.32 -12.38 -16.03
C GLU A 114 2.53 -13.10 -15.45
N GLU A 115 3.68 -13.02 -16.12
CA GLU A 115 4.92 -13.65 -15.67
C GLU A 115 5.51 -12.93 -14.44
N ILE A 116 5.35 -11.61 -14.36
CA ILE A 116 5.79 -10.81 -13.21
C ILE A 116 4.91 -11.09 -11.99
N PHE A 117 3.61 -11.27 -12.20
CA PHE A 117 2.61 -11.48 -11.16
C PHE A 117 1.94 -12.85 -11.31
N PRO A 118 2.64 -13.96 -11.01
CA PRO A 118 2.05 -15.28 -11.09
C PRO A 118 0.87 -15.38 -10.11
N THR A 119 -0.21 -16.04 -10.53
CA THR A 119 -1.41 -16.21 -9.70
C THR A 119 -1.29 -17.43 -8.76
N ASP A 120 -0.35 -18.34 -9.04
CA ASP A 120 -0.19 -19.59 -8.29
C ASP A 120 0.46 -19.40 -6.92
N GLY A 121 -0.12 -20.01 -5.89
CA GLY A 121 0.49 -20.20 -4.58
C GLY A 121 -0.28 -19.59 -3.39
N PRO A 122 0.33 -19.56 -2.20
CA PRO A 122 -0.33 -19.08 -1.01
C PRO A 122 -0.38 -17.55 -0.96
N ILE A 123 -1.52 -17.02 -0.53
CA ILE A 123 -1.68 -15.61 -0.25
C ILE A 123 -1.03 -15.34 1.12
N SER A 124 0.19 -14.81 1.15
CA SER A 124 0.89 -14.42 2.38
C SER A 124 1.05 -12.90 2.46
N ILE A 125 1.26 -12.36 3.66
CA ILE A 125 1.50 -10.91 3.83
C ILE A 125 2.75 -10.47 3.08
N GLN A 126 3.82 -11.29 3.10
CA GLN A 126 5.06 -11.00 2.39
C GLN A 126 4.80 -10.91 0.88
N ARG A 127 4.16 -11.94 0.30
CA ARG A 127 3.83 -11.95 -1.13
C ARG A 127 2.99 -10.75 -1.55
N ILE A 128 1.92 -10.45 -0.80
CA ILE A 128 1.07 -9.30 -1.09
C ILE A 128 1.83 -7.98 -0.93
N THR A 129 2.80 -7.90 -0.01
CA THR A 129 3.68 -6.72 0.13
C THR A 129 4.59 -6.56 -1.09
N GLU A 130 5.22 -7.64 -1.55
CA GLU A 130 6.04 -7.63 -2.78
C GLU A 130 5.19 -7.20 -3.98
N GLU A 131 4.08 -7.90 -4.24
CA GLU A 131 3.21 -7.67 -5.39
C GLU A 131 2.66 -6.25 -5.40
N PHE A 132 2.22 -5.74 -4.24
CA PHE A 132 1.70 -4.38 -4.14
C PHE A 132 2.76 -3.34 -4.48
N LEU A 133 3.99 -3.48 -3.99
CA LEU A 133 5.09 -2.55 -4.28
C LEU A 133 5.56 -2.64 -5.73
N LEU A 134 5.63 -3.87 -6.26
CA LEU A 134 6.02 -4.10 -7.65
C LEU A 134 5.00 -3.55 -8.63
N LEU A 135 3.71 -3.51 -8.27
CA LEU A 135 2.67 -2.95 -9.14
C LEU A 135 2.90 -1.46 -9.44
N PHE A 136 3.42 -0.68 -8.47
CA PHE A 136 3.79 0.73 -8.71
C PHE A 136 4.88 0.87 -9.77
N ILE A 137 5.84 -0.06 -9.77
CA ILE A 137 7.01 -0.04 -10.67
C ILE A 137 6.63 -0.60 -12.04
N ALA A 138 5.92 -1.73 -12.06
CA ALA A 138 5.53 -2.42 -13.29
C ALA A 138 4.57 -1.60 -14.15
N LEU A 139 3.68 -0.83 -13.51
CA LEU A 139 2.77 0.10 -14.19
C LEU A 139 3.36 1.51 -14.32
N GLU A 140 4.53 1.77 -13.73
CA GLU A 140 5.13 3.11 -13.60
C GLU A 140 4.12 4.15 -13.14
N SER A 141 3.26 3.77 -12.18
CA SER A 141 2.22 4.60 -11.61
C SER A 141 2.61 4.98 -10.20
N THR A 142 2.41 6.24 -9.82
CA THR A 142 2.64 6.70 -8.45
C THR A 142 1.47 6.38 -7.54
N THR A 143 0.29 6.08 -8.10
CA THR A 143 -0.95 5.82 -7.37
C THR A 143 -1.56 4.48 -7.79
N ILE A 144 -2.09 3.75 -6.82
CA ILE A 144 -2.76 2.46 -7.02
C ILE A 144 -4.01 2.38 -6.15
N ASN A 145 -5.11 1.92 -6.75
CA ASN A 145 -6.34 1.58 -6.06
C ASN A 145 -6.28 0.12 -5.56
N ILE A 146 -6.57 -0.09 -4.28
CA ILE A 146 -6.57 -1.43 -3.66
C ILE A 146 -7.63 -2.34 -4.28
N LEU A 147 -8.77 -1.80 -4.73
CA LEU A 147 -9.83 -2.62 -5.35
C LEU A 147 -9.31 -3.22 -6.65
N GLU A 148 -8.81 -2.36 -7.54
CA GLU A 148 -8.26 -2.76 -8.85
C GLU A 148 -7.05 -3.68 -8.70
N ALA A 149 -6.15 -3.35 -7.78
CA ALA A 149 -4.98 -4.20 -7.47
C ALA A 149 -5.41 -5.57 -6.95
N SER A 150 -6.44 -5.62 -6.09
CA SER A 150 -6.92 -6.90 -5.55
C SER A 150 -7.53 -7.78 -6.62
N ALA A 151 -8.35 -7.22 -7.52
CA ALA A 151 -8.93 -7.93 -8.66
C ALA A 151 -7.84 -8.49 -9.58
N PHE A 152 -6.85 -7.65 -9.93
CA PHE A 152 -5.73 -8.05 -10.78
C PHE A 152 -4.87 -9.17 -10.18
N LEU A 153 -4.50 -9.06 -8.90
CA LEU A 153 -3.68 -10.06 -8.21
C LEU A 153 -4.43 -11.38 -7.96
N SER A 154 -5.76 -11.38 -8.10
CA SER A 154 -6.59 -12.58 -7.97
C SER A 154 -7.31 -12.96 -9.26
N ARG A 155 -6.85 -12.50 -10.43
CA ARG A 155 -7.57 -12.57 -11.72
C ARG A 155 -8.06 -13.96 -12.16
N ASP A 156 -7.47 -15.03 -11.64
CA ASP A 156 -7.89 -16.42 -11.91
C ASP A 156 -8.25 -17.20 -10.63
N THR A 157 -8.56 -16.50 -9.54
CA THR A 157 -8.83 -17.12 -8.23
C THR A 157 -10.07 -16.54 -7.57
N GLU A 158 -10.83 -17.41 -6.91
CA GLU A 158 -11.97 -17.01 -6.07
C GLU A 158 -11.55 -16.35 -4.74
N ARG A 159 -10.32 -15.81 -4.67
CA ARG A 159 -9.68 -15.35 -3.43
C ARG A 159 -9.55 -13.83 -3.32
N GLU A 160 -10.16 -13.07 -4.23
CA GLU A 160 -10.12 -11.60 -4.28
C GLU A 160 -10.41 -10.97 -2.91
N LYS A 161 -11.49 -11.37 -2.23
CA LYS A 161 -11.86 -10.84 -0.90
C LYS A 161 -10.74 -10.99 0.14
N THR A 162 -10.01 -12.11 0.08
CA THR A 162 -8.87 -12.38 0.99
C THR A 162 -7.65 -11.54 0.60
N THR A 163 -7.34 -11.45 -0.69
CA THR A 163 -6.28 -10.59 -1.24
C THR A 163 -6.51 -9.13 -0.86
N ARG A 164 -7.73 -8.63 -1.10
CA ARG A 164 -8.17 -7.27 -0.74
C ARG A 164 -8.02 -6.98 0.75
N CYS A 165 -8.49 -7.88 1.61
CA CYS A 165 -8.35 -7.71 3.05
C CYS A 165 -6.88 -7.62 3.49
N LYS A 166 -6.00 -8.43 2.89
CA LYS A 166 -4.55 -8.41 3.19
C LYS A 166 -3.87 -7.18 2.61
N LEU A 167 -4.26 -6.72 1.42
CA LEU A 167 -3.77 -5.47 0.84
C LEU A 167 -4.06 -4.27 1.75
N TYR A 168 -5.27 -4.16 2.32
CA TYR A 168 -5.55 -3.09 3.29
C TYR A 168 -4.67 -3.17 4.54
N GLN A 169 -4.39 -4.39 5.03
CA GLN A 169 -3.50 -4.59 6.17
C GLN A 169 -2.06 -4.16 5.85
N VAL A 170 -1.55 -4.59 4.69
CA VAL A 170 -0.21 -4.21 4.20
C VAL A 170 -0.13 -2.71 3.98
N ALA A 171 -1.10 -2.11 3.28
CA ALA A 171 -1.14 -0.67 3.00
C ALA A 171 -1.15 0.16 4.29
N ALA A 172 -1.91 -0.26 5.31
CA ALA A 172 -1.91 0.42 6.61
C ALA A 172 -0.54 0.34 7.31
N ILE A 173 0.17 -0.79 7.23
CA ILE A 173 1.51 -0.93 7.80
C ILE A 173 2.52 -0.07 7.02
N LEU A 174 2.47 -0.10 5.68
CA LEU A 174 3.33 0.69 4.81
C LEU A 174 3.08 2.20 4.96
N GLU A 175 1.84 2.61 5.23
CA GLU A 175 1.48 4.00 5.55
C GLU A 175 2.17 4.45 6.84
N ILE A 176 2.11 3.63 7.88
CA ILE A 176 2.76 3.91 9.16
C ILE A 176 4.28 3.93 9.03
N ALA A 177 4.82 3.06 8.17
CA ALA A 177 6.25 3.02 7.84
C ALA A 177 6.71 4.20 6.96
N GLY A 178 5.78 5.02 6.43
CA GLY A 178 6.10 6.15 5.56
C GLY A 178 6.54 5.73 4.14
N VAL A 179 6.24 4.49 3.72
CA VAL A 179 6.55 4.00 2.37
C VAL A 179 5.47 4.41 1.37
N VAL A 180 4.20 4.36 1.79
CA VAL A 180 3.04 4.80 1.01
C VAL A 180 2.26 5.87 1.76
N LYS A 181 1.43 6.64 1.06
CA LYS A 181 0.53 7.64 1.62
C LYS A 181 -0.87 7.44 1.05
N LYS A 182 -1.89 7.50 1.90
CA LYS A 182 -3.28 7.48 1.46
C LYS A 182 -3.59 8.78 0.70
N THR A 183 -4.28 8.69 -0.43
CA THR A 183 -4.76 9.86 -1.19
C THR A 183 -6.18 10.24 -0.76
N ASP A 184 -6.71 11.33 -1.33
CA ASP A 184 -8.07 11.81 -1.03
C ASP A 184 -9.16 10.86 -1.55
N LYS A 185 -8.84 10.07 -2.57
CA LYS A 185 -9.76 9.06 -3.12
C LYS A 185 -9.79 7.83 -2.22
N GLN A 186 -10.98 7.22 -2.13
CA GLN A 186 -11.17 6.03 -1.33
C GLN A 186 -10.36 4.85 -1.91
N SER A 187 -9.70 4.09 -1.03
CA SER A 187 -8.91 2.90 -1.38
C SER A 187 -7.69 3.16 -2.28
N GLU A 188 -7.33 4.41 -2.54
CA GLU A 188 -6.18 4.78 -3.35
C GLU A 188 -4.99 5.15 -2.45
N PHE A 189 -3.82 4.63 -2.81
CA PHE A 189 -2.56 4.85 -2.12
C PHE A 189 -1.50 5.30 -3.11
N SER A 190 -0.67 6.24 -2.69
CA SER A 190 0.46 6.76 -3.44
C SER A 190 1.77 6.27 -2.85
N LEU A 191 2.72 5.84 -3.68
CA LEU A 191 4.07 5.53 -3.23
C LEU A 191 4.83 6.85 -2.98
N VAL A 192 5.58 6.91 -1.89
CA VAL A 192 6.42 8.09 -1.61
C VAL A 192 7.49 8.23 -2.70
N PRO A 193 7.68 9.43 -3.30
CA PRO A 193 8.58 9.63 -4.44
C PRO A 193 10.02 9.14 -4.21
N ASP A 194 10.53 9.27 -2.98
CA ASP A 194 11.89 8.85 -2.62
C ASP A 194 12.11 7.33 -2.80
N ASN A 195 11.04 6.55 -2.68
CA ASN A 195 11.04 5.10 -2.85
C ASN A 195 10.65 4.66 -4.27
N PHE A 196 10.23 5.60 -5.14
CA PHE A 196 9.83 5.27 -6.50
C PHE A 196 11.05 5.03 -7.39
N ILE A 197 10.96 4.00 -8.23
CA ILE A 197 11.99 3.63 -9.20
C ILE A 197 11.34 3.58 -10.58
N SER A 198 11.81 4.41 -11.51
CA SER A 198 11.33 4.35 -12.89
C SER A 198 11.82 3.06 -13.56
N ALA A 199 10.87 2.20 -13.94
CA ALA A 199 11.16 1.03 -14.76
C ALA A 199 11.67 1.44 -16.15
N THR A 200 11.11 2.50 -16.74
CA THR A 200 11.53 3.00 -18.05
C THR A 200 13.02 3.41 -18.06
N GLU A 201 13.50 4.11 -17.04
CA GLU A 201 14.93 4.49 -16.94
C GLU A 201 15.85 3.27 -16.82
N LYS A 202 15.43 2.24 -16.09
CA LYS A 202 16.20 1.00 -15.88
C LYS A 202 16.23 0.12 -17.12
N ILE A 203 15.12 0.00 -17.85
CA ILE A 203 15.01 -0.79 -19.09
C ILE A 203 15.83 -0.14 -20.20
N THR A 204 15.65 1.18 -20.40
CA THR A 204 16.29 1.88 -21.53
C THR A 204 17.77 2.17 -21.31
N GLY A 205 18.28 2.02 -20.07
CA GLY A 205 19.66 2.33 -19.70
C GLY A 205 20.08 3.78 -19.91
N LYS A 206 19.14 4.66 -20.31
CA LYS A 206 19.37 6.06 -20.58
C LYS A 206 19.03 6.87 -19.34
N SER A 207 20.06 7.27 -18.59
CA SER A 207 19.93 8.45 -17.72
C SER A 207 19.56 9.62 -18.63
N ARG A 208 18.39 10.23 -18.41
CA ARG A 208 17.95 11.38 -19.20
C ARG A 208 18.92 12.53 -18.93
N ASP A 209 19.87 12.75 -19.84
CA ASP A 209 20.75 13.91 -19.78
C ASP A 209 19.91 15.18 -20.07
N PRO A 210 19.68 16.05 -19.08
CA PRO A 210 18.86 17.25 -19.25
C PRO A 210 19.50 18.26 -20.21
N THR A 211 20.76 18.07 -20.60
CA THR A 211 21.50 18.94 -21.54
C THR A 211 21.59 18.36 -22.95
N SER A 212 21.09 17.14 -23.18
CA SER A 212 21.13 16.51 -24.49
C SER A 212 20.29 17.31 -25.49
N LEU A 213 20.89 17.61 -26.65
CA LEU A 213 20.26 18.35 -27.74
C LEU A 213 18.93 17.71 -28.20
N GLY A 214 18.82 16.38 -28.09
CA GLY A 214 17.57 15.66 -28.38
C GLY A 214 16.43 15.99 -27.41
N PHE A 215 16.73 16.25 -26.13
CA PHE A 215 15.72 16.69 -25.16
C PHE A 215 15.31 18.15 -25.38
N LEU A 216 16.26 18.98 -25.85
CA LEU A 216 16.01 20.39 -26.15
C LEU A 216 15.28 20.60 -27.49
N LEU A 217 15.51 19.73 -28.48
CA LEU A 217 15.04 19.91 -29.86
C LEU A 217 13.94 18.94 -30.30
N ASN A 218 13.65 17.85 -29.58
CA ASN A 218 12.59 16.92 -29.97
C ASN A 218 11.24 17.27 -29.33
N ARG A 219 10.63 18.37 -29.78
CA ARG A 219 9.21 18.68 -29.52
C ARG A 219 8.37 18.16 -30.68
N SER A 220 8.08 16.87 -30.69
CA SER A 220 7.11 16.28 -31.64
C SER A 220 5.74 16.01 -31.00
N THR A 221 5.61 16.14 -29.68
CA THR A 221 4.34 16.02 -28.98
C THR A 221 4.11 17.19 -28.03
N PRO A 222 2.84 17.61 -27.84
CA PRO A 222 2.51 18.73 -26.97
C PRO A 222 2.92 18.43 -25.53
N PHE A 223 3.22 19.49 -24.78
CA PHE A 223 3.59 19.49 -23.38
C PHE A 223 2.97 18.32 -22.58
N MET A 224 3.84 17.43 -22.10
CA MET A 224 3.58 16.51 -20.98
C MET A 224 2.91 15.16 -21.32
N GLU A 225 3.57 14.33 -22.12
CA GLU A 225 3.56 12.88 -21.90
C GLU A 225 4.99 12.42 -21.66
N VAL A 226 5.28 11.94 -20.45
CA VAL A 226 6.52 11.20 -20.18
C VAL A 226 6.57 10.08 -21.22
N GLU A 227 7.63 9.97 -22.03
CA GLU A 227 7.82 8.84 -22.93
C GLU A 227 7.93 7.56 -22.08
N VAL A 228 6.78 6.96 -21.79
CA VAL A 228 6.66 5.67 -21.11
C VAL A 228 7.07 4.60 -22.12
N CYS A 229 7.99 3.72 -21.71
CA CYS A 229 8.47 2.62 -22.54
C CYS A 229 7.28 1.84 -23.14
N PRO A 230 7.31 1.43 -24.42
CA PRO A 230 6.21 0.71 -25.06
C PRO A 230 5.78 -0.54 -24.28
N ILE A 231 6.71 -1.19 -23.58
CA ILE A 231 6.42 -2.34 -22.70
C ILE A 231 5.53 -1.93 -21.52
N ILE A 232 5.82 -0.80 -20.87
CA ILE A 232 5.01 -0.29 -19.76
C ILE A 232 3.63 0.15 -20.28
N LYS A 233 3.55 0.72 -21.49
CA LYS A 233 2.25 1.01 -22.14
C LYS A 233 1.45 -0.29 -22.36
N SER A 234 2.09 -1.34 -22.86
CA SER A 234 1.46 -2.66 -23.02
C SER A 234 0.94 -3.21 -21.70
N ARG A 235 1.76 -3.18 -20.64
CA ARG A 235 1.40 -3.63 -19.29
C ARG A 235 0.21 -2.84 -18.71
N ARG A 236 0.15 -1.53 -18.96
CA ARG A 236 -1.01 -0.70 -18.54
C ARG A 236 -2.28 -1.11 -19.28
N SER A 237 -2.21 -1.33 -20.59
CA SER A 237 -3.35 -1.80 -21.38
C SER A 237 -3.85 -3.17 -20.92
N GLU A 238 -2.93 -4.09 -20.65
CA GLU A 238 -3.24 -5.42 -20.09
C GLU A 238 -3.94 -5.28 -18.73
N TYR A 239 -3.37 -4.48 -17.82
CA TYR A 239 -3.96 -4.21 -16.51
C TYR A 239 -5.39 -3.67 -16.61
N ILE A 240 -5.64 -2.68 -17.48
CA ILE A 240 -6.97 -2.09 -17.70
C ILE A 240 -7.96 -3.12 -18.27
N SER A 241 -7.54 -3.93 -19.25
CA SER A 241 -8.42 -4.93 -19.88
C SER A 241 -8.92 -5.99 -18.89
N ILE A 242 -8.09 -6.34 -17.90
CA ILE A 242 -8.45 -7.27 -16.83
C ILE A 242 -9.47 -6.64 -15.88
N GLN A 243 -9.38 -5.33 -15.62
CA GLN A 243 -10.37 -4.62 -14.80
C GLN A 243 -11.75 -4.63 -15.48
N GLU A 244 -11.82 -4.26 -16.76
CA GLU A 244 -13.08 -4.22 -17.52
C GLU A 244 -13.77 -5.59 -17.57
N SER A 245 -12.98 -6.67 -17.65
CA SER A 245 -13.50 -8.04 -17.64
C SER A 245 -14.09 -8.45 -16.29
N SER A 246 -13.60 -7.86 -15.18
CA SER A 246 -14.08 -8.14 -13.83
C SER A 246 -15.37 -7.39 -13.46
N GLU A 247 -15.57 -6.17 -13.98
CA GLU A 247 -16.79 -5.37 -13.75
C GLU A 247 -18.05 -5.94 -14.42
N ILE A 248 -17.91 -6.74 -15.47
CA ILE A 248 -19.05 -7.36 -16.20
C ILE A 248 -19.68 -8.53 -15.41
N SER A 249 -19.11 -8.92 -14.27
CA SER A 249 -19.54 -10.09 -13.48
C SER A 249 -20.44 -9.79 -12.28
N GLU A 250 -20.91 -8.55 -12.06
CA GLU A 250 -21.94 -8.29 -11.04
C GLU A 250 -23.32 -8.80 -11.50
N PRO A 251 -23.95 -9.77 -10.80
CA PRO A 251 -25.30 -10.17 -11.11
C PRO A 251 -26.24 -9.01 -10.75
N GLN A 252 -26.94 -8.51 -11.76
CA GLN A 252 -28.09 -7.62 -11.62
C GLN A 252 -29.09 -8.26 -10.64
N THR A 253 -29.14 -7.79 -9.40
CA THR A 253 -30.22 -8.08 -8.46
C THR A 253 -31.52 -7.58 -9.07
N THR A 254 -32.32 -8.51 -9.59
CA THR A 254 -33.72 -8.29 -9.95
C THR A 254 -34.47 -7.78 -8.71
N PRO A 255 -35.23 -6.68 -8.80
CA PRO A 255 -36.10 -6.26 -7.71
C PRO A 255 -37.21 -7.29 -7.52
N GLU A 256 -37.32 -7.83 -6.31
CA GLU A 256 -38.49 -8.61 -5.88
C GLU A 256 -39.74 -7.71 -5.97
N GLU A 257 -40.70 -8.13 -6.79
CA GLU A 257 -42.06 -7.60 -6.83
C GLU A 257 -42.76 -7.93 -5.50
N TYR A 258 -43.23 -6.88 -4.82
CA TYR A 258 -44.25 -6.94 -3.77
C TYR A 258 -45.63 -6.70 -4.37
#